data_AF-A0A093C4G1-F1
#
_entry.id   AF-A0A093C4G1-F1
#
_cell.length_a   1.000
_cell.length_b   1.000
_cell.length_c   1.000
_cell.angle_alpha   90.00
_cell.angle_beta   90.00
_cell.angle_gamma   90.00
#
_symmetry.space_group_name_H-M   'P 1'
#
loop_
_entity.id
_entity.type
_entity.pdbx_description
1 polymer ?
#
loop_
_entity_poly.entity_id
_entity_poly.type
_entity_poly.pdbx_seq_one_letter_code
_entity_poly.pdbx_strand_id
1 'polypeptide(L)'
;EAMGPAGPMTIKVPFYMGDLDTWREEVKNYRDDPLRITKRFEFIVKNQNPDWKDIDILLDAMTETEKQLILKTARTQVQAQITAGTMAGGVDQYVPLIDPHWDPNDNTDQRTLKRYQNWIKFGLENAIPKAVNWSSLYAAKQGQTETPKEFLD
;
A
#
# COMPACT_ATOMS: atom_id res chain seq x y z
N GLU A 1 13.34 23.13 -7.26
CA GLU A 1 13.93 23.53 -5.96
C GLU A 1 13.93 25.03 -5.82
N ALA A 2 13.47 25.54 -4.68
CA ALA A 2 13.78 26.89 -4.25
C ALA A 2 14.72 26.78 -3.04
N MET A 3 15.79 27.57 -3.03
CA MET A 3 16.68 27.67 -1.87
C MET A 3 16.12 28.69 -0.89
N GLY A 4 15.98 28.31 0.37
CA GLY A 4 15.86 29.28 1.45
C GLY A 4 16.82 28.96 2.59
N PRO A 5 16.67 29.64 3.73
CA PRO A 5 17.72 29.77 4.74
C PRO A 5 18.13 28.45 5.42
N ALA A 6 17.38 27.36 5.24
CA ALA A 6 17.63 26.05 5.85
C ALA A 6 18.04 24.94 4.85
N GLY A 7 18.22 25.24 3.56
CA GLY A 7 18.52 24.25 2.53
C GLY A 7 17.45 24.15 1.43
N PRO A 8 17.48 23.09 0.60
CA PRO A 8 16.50 22.93 -0.47
C PRO A 8 15.10 22.70 0.10
N MET A 9 14.17 23.60 -0.23
CA MET A 9 12.76 23.47 0.14
C MET A 9 12.00 22.66 -0.91
N THR A 10 11.22 21.68 -0.44
CA THR A 10 10.30 20.94 -1.29
C THR A 10 9.06 21.78 -1.51
N ILE A 11 8.84 22.24 -2.74
CA ILE A 11 7.59 22.92 -3.12
C ILE A 11 6.54 21.84 -3.38
N LYS A 12 5.52 21.78 -2.53
CA LYS A 12 4.38 20.88 -2.72
C LYS A 12 3.53 21.36 -3.90
N VAL A 13 3.27 20.47 -4.86
CA VAL A 13 2.32 20.69 -5.95
C VAL A 13 1.08 19.82 -5.69
N PRO A 14 -0.11 20.42 -5.52
CA PRO A 14 -1.33 19.63 -5.32
C PRO A 14 -1.71 18.87 -6.58
N PHE A 15 -2.47 17.77 -6.43
CA PHE A 15 -3.10 17.11 -7.56
C PHE A 15 -4.05 18.06 -8.29
N TYR A 16 -4.05 18.00 -9.62
CA TYR A 16 -5.08 18.65 -10.40
C TYR A 16 -6.38 17.82 -10.33
N MET A 17 -7.53 18.48 -10.42
CA MET A 17 -8.84 17.80 -10.39
C MET A 17 -8.94 16.70 -11.47
N GLY A 18 -8.41 16.94 -12.67
CA GLY A 18 -8.40 15.94 -13.74
C GLY A 18 -7.55 14.70 -13.43
N ASP A 19 -6.48 14.84 -12.65
CA ASP A 19 -5.67 13.70 -12.20
C ASP A 19 -6.47 12.85 -11.20
N LEU A 20 -7.20 13.50 -10.29
CA LEU A 20 -8.05 12.83 -9.31
C LEU A 20 -9.24 12.13 -9.97
N ASP A 21 -9.84 12.71 -11.00
CA ASP A 21 -10.90 12.07 -11.79
C ASP A 21 -10.37 10.85 -12.52
N THR A 22 -9.18 10.95 -13.14
CA THR A 22 -8.51 9.83 -13.81
C THR A 22 -8.18 8.71 -12.82
N TRP A 23 -7.67 9.07 -11.64
CA TRP A 23 -7.39 8.11 -10.58
C TRP A 23 -8.66 7.40 -10.10
N ARG A 24 -9.75 8.15 -9.88
CA ARG A 24 -11.05 7.61 -9.48
C ARG A 24 -11.57 6.58 -10.49
N GLU A 25 -11.46 6.85 -11.78
CA GLU A 25 -11.85 5.89 -12.82
C GLU A 25 -10.97 4.63 -12.81
N GLU A 26 -9.66 4.78 -12.58
CA GLU A 26 -8.74 3.64 -12.52
C GLU A 26 -9.01 2.71 -11.34
N VAL A 27 -9.31 3.25 -10.15
CA VAL A 27 -9.50 2.43 -8.94
C VAL A 27 -10.85 1.72 -8.84
N LYS A 28 -11.82 2.03 -9.73
CA LYS A 28 -13.15 1.38 -9.73
C LYS A 28 -13.10 -0.15 -9.74
N ASN A 29 -12.12 -0.70 -10.47
CA ASN A 29 -11.94 -2.15 -10.63
C ASN A 29 -10.73 -2.66 -9.83
N TYR A 30 -10.40 -2.01 -8.71
CA TYR A 30 -9.25 -2.39 -7.88
C TYR A 30 -9.25 -3.87 -7.51
N ARG A 31 -10.42 -4.45 -7.20
CA ARG A 31 -10.54 -5.87 -6.86
C ARG A 31 -10.20 -6.82 -8.00
N ASP A 32 -10.41 -6.40 -9.24
CA ASP A 32 -10.16 -7.22 -10.42
C ASP A 32 -8.65 -7.30 -10.73
N ASP A 33 -7.93 -6.19 -10.52
CA ASP A 33 -6.49 -6.12 -10.74
C ASP A 33 -5.76 -5.20 -9.72
N PRO A 34 -5.54 -5.69 -8.49
CA PRO A 34 -4.83 -4.93 -7.45
C PRO A 34 -3.39 -4.56 -7.84
N LEU A 35 -2.75 -5.39 -8.68
CA LEU A 35 -1.38 -5.17 -9.13
C LEU A 35 -1.27 -4.01 -10.11
N ARG A 36 -2.25 -3.83 -11.01
CA ARG A 36 -2.32 -2.65 -11.87
C ARG A 36 -2.44 -1.37 -11.05
N ILE A 37 -3.30 -1.34 -10.03
CA ILE A 37 -3.48 -0.17 -9.18
C ILE A 37 -2.21 0.12 -8.37
N THR A 38 -1.57 -0.94 -7.85
CA THR A 38 -0.28 -0.83 -7.15
C THR A 38 0.79 -0.19 -8.04
N LYS A 39 0.93 -0.65 -9.29
CA LYS A 39 1.89 -0.06 -10.26
C LYS A 39 1.60 1.41 -10.53
N ARG A 40 0.32 1.79 -10.69
CA ARG A 40 -0.07 3.20 -10.86
C ARG A 40 0.27 4.04 -9.64
N PHE A 41 0.00 3.54 -8.44
CA PHE A 41 0.38 4.20 -7.19
C PHE A 41 1.91 4.41 -7.11
N GLU A 42 2.72 3.43 -7.50
CA GLU A 42 4.18 3.60 -7.55
C GLU A 42 4.62 4.71 -8.52
N PHE A 43 3.96 4.86 -9.67
CA PHE A 43 4.25 5.94 -10.60
C PHE A 43 3.93 7.31 -9.99
N ILE A 44 2.78 7.44 -9.32
CA ILE A 44 2.39 8.66 -8.59
C ILE A 44 3.45 8.97 -7.52
N VAL A 45 3.84 7.96 -6.74
CA VAL A 45 4.87 8.12 -5.70
C VAL A 45 6.21 8.59 -6.26
N LYS A 46 6.65 8.06 -7.41
CA LYS A 46 7.91 8.48 -8.05
C LYS A 46 7.83 9.87 -8.65
N ASN A 47 6.68 10.26 -9.20
CA ASN A 47 6.53 11.51 -9.94
C ASN A 47 6.22 12.71 -9.05
N GLN A 48 5.36 12.52 -8.05
CA GLN A 48 4.80 13.60 -7.25
C GLN A 48 5.18 13.54 -5.77
N ASN A 49 5.73 12.41 -5.31
CA ASN A 49 6.11 12.18 -3.92
C ASN A 49 4.99 12.62 -2.92
N PRO A 50 3.79 12.03 -3.02
CA PRO A 50 2.63 12.44 -2.25
C PRO A 50 2.90 12.27 -0.76
N ASP A 51 2.41 13.23 0.03
CA ASP A 51 2.43 13.16 1.49
C ASP A 51 1.27 12.30 2.05
N TRP A 52 1.08 12.31 3.37
CA TRP A 52 0.01 11.55 3.99
C TRP A 52 -1.39 11.99 3.52
N LYS A 53 -1.64 13.30 3.39
CA LYS A 53 -2.96 13.84 2.98
C LYS A 53 -3.26 13.50 1.53
N ASP A 54 -2.24 13.63 0.70
CA ASP A 54 -2.29 13.27 -0.70
C ASP A 54 -2.69 11.80 -0.88
N ILE A 55 -2.07 10.91 -0.10
CA ILE A 55 -2.39 9.47 -0.11
C ILE A 55 -3.79 9.20 0.46
N ASP A 56 -4.20 9.92 1.51
CA ASP A 56 -5.56 9.80 2.06
C ASP A 56 -6.62 10.16 1.00
N ILE A 57 -6.41 11.24 0.24
CA ILE A 57 -7.27 11.63 -0.90
C ILE A 57 -7.29 10.54 -1.98
N LEU A 58 -6.14 9.94 -2.31
CA LEU A 58 -6.10 8.84 -3.28
C LEU A 58 -6.87 7.61 -2.78
N LEU A 59 -6.77 7.27 -1.50
CA LEU A 59 -7.51 6.15 -0.91
C LEU A 59 -9.01 6.45 -0.79
N ASP A 60 -9.40 7.70 -0.57
CA ASP A 60 -10.81 8.15 -0.54
C ASP A 60 -11.51 8.07 -1.90
N ALA A 61 -10.76 7.95 -2.99
CA ALA A 61 -11.33 7.68 -4.30
C ALA A 61 -11.81 6.21 -4.45
N MET A 62 -11.36 5.31 -3.56
CA MET A 62 -11.76 3.91 -3.51
C MET A 62 -13.00 3.73 -2.62
N THR A 63 -13.55 2.51 -2.53
CA THR A 63 -14.62 2.25 -1.54
C THR A 63 -14.06 2.25 -0.12
N GLU A 64 -14.87 2.65 0.86
CA GLU A 64 -14.47 2.65 2.28
C GLU A 64 -13.96 1.26 2.74
N THR A 65 -14.59 0.18 2.24
CA THR A 65 -14.15 -1.19 2.54
C THR A 65 -12.76 -1.48 1.98
N GLU A 66 -12.44 -1.02 0.77
CA GLU A 66 -11.12 -1.22 0.17
C GLU A 66 -10.06 -0.41 0.90
N LYS A 67 -10.33 0.87 1.19
CA LYS A 67 -9.44 1.73 2.00
C LYS A 67 -9.12 1.08 3.34
N GLN A 68 -10.15 0.63 4.07
CA GLN A 68 -9.96 -0.06 5.36
C GLN A 68 -9.15 -1.34 5.22
N LEU A 69 -9.38 -2.13 4.17
CA LEU A 69 -8.66 -3.38 3.94
C LEU A 69 -7.18 -3.14 3.62
N ILE A 70 -6.87 -2.14 2.78
CA ILE A 70 -5.50 -1.70 2.46
C ILE A 70 -4.75 -1.31 3.74
N LEU A 71 -5.35 -0.42 4.54
CA LEU A 71 -4.76 0.05 5.79
C LEU A 71 -4.59 -1.08 6.80
N LYS A 72 -5.60 -1.94 6.96
CA LYS A 72 -5.54 -3.10 7.86
C LYS A 72 -4.43 -4.06 7.45
N THR A 73 -4.32 -4.41 6.17
CA THR A 73 -3.29 -5.30 5.66
C THR A 73 -1.88 -4.75 5.92
N ALA A 74 -1.65 -3.47 5.65
CA ALA A 74 -0.39 -2.81 5.96
C ALA A 74 -0.07 -2.83 7.46
N ARG A 75 -1.04 -2.46 8.30
CA ARG A 75 -0.92 -2.44 9.77
C ARG A 75 -0.66 -3.82 10.37
N THR A 76 -1.34 -4.85 9.87
CA THR A 76 -1.12 -6.24 10.30
C THR A 76 0.30 -6.70 9.99
N GLN A 77 0.82 -6.36 8.81
CA GLN A 77 2.20 -6.71 8.46
C GLN A 77 3.23 -5.96 9.31
N VAL A 78 3.01 -4.67 9.58
CA VAL A 78 3.85 -3.91 10.51
C VAL A 78 3.84 -4.53 11.91
N GLN A 79 2.64 -4.87 12.42
CA GLN A 79 2.50 -5.50 13.72
C GLN A 79 3.25 -6.84 13.79
N ALA A 80 3.18 -7.65 12.73
CA ALA A 80 3.92 -8.90 12.65
C ALA A 80 5.44 -8.67 12.72
N GLN A 81 5.97 -7.66 12.02
CA GLN A 81 7.40 -7.34 12.06
C GLN A 81 7.85 -6.77 13.41
N ILE A 82 6.99 -6.02 14.10
CA ILE A 82 7.23 -5.57 15.48
C ILE A 82 7.29 -6.76 16.43
N THR A 83 6.31 -7.66 16.36
CA THR A 83 6.27 -8.87 17.20
C THR A 83 7.45 -9.80 16.93
N ALA A 84 7.94 -9.87 15.68
CA ALA A 84 9.14 -10.61 15.31
C ALA A 84 10.47 -9.91 15.70
N GLY A 85 10.41 -8.71 16.29
CA GLY A 85 11.60 -7.94 16.69
C GLY A 85 12.39 -7.34 15.53
N THR A 86 11.85 -7.35 14.31
CA THR A 86 12.49 -6.76 13.11
C THR A 86 12.23 -5.25 13.01
N MET A 87 11.14 -4.78 13.59
CA MET A 87 10.79 -3.36 13.71
C MET A 87 10.56 -2.99 15.18
N ALA A 88 10.76 -1.73 15.53
CA ALA A 88 10.56 -1.21 16.88
C ALA A 88 9.46 -0.14 16.89
N GLY A 89 8.92 0.19 18.06
CA GLY A 89 7.88 1.21 18.18
C GLY A 89 6.47 0.67 17.92
N GLY A 90 5.55 1.57 17.61
CA GLY A 90 4.12 1.27 17.45
C GLY A 90 3.68 1.28 15.98
N VAL A 91 2.62 0.53 15.67
CA VAL A 91 2.05 0.47 14.30
C VAL A 91 1.70 1.85 13.75
N ASP A 92 1.19 2.75 14.60
CA ASP A 92 0.81 4.12 14.23
C ASP A 92 1.99 4.99 13.77
N GLN A 93 3.22 4.64 14.15
CA GLN A 93 4.43 5.34 13.67
C GLN A 93 4.73 5.05 12.20
N TYR A 94 4.19 3.95 11.67
CA TYR A 94 4.47 3.47 10.32
C TYR A 94 3.27 3.62 9.38
N VAL A 95 2.06 3.37 9.88
CA VAL A 95 0.80 3.46 9.12
C VAL A 95 -0.24 4.20 9.97
N PRO A 96 -0.08 5.51 10.17
CA PRO A 96 -1.03 6.31 10.95
C PRO A 96 -2.39 6.38 10.25
N LEU A 97 -3.46 6.36 11.05
CA LEU A 97 -4.85 6.50 10.58
C LEU A 97 -5.35 7.96 10.56
N ILE A 98 -4.60 8.86 11.20
CA ILE A 98 -4.86 10.30 11.26
C ILE A 98 -3.60 11.04 10.80
N ASP A 99 -3.76 12.29 10.39
CA ASP A 99 -2.64 13.11 9.90
C ASP A 99 -1.50 13.19 10.93
N PRO A 100 -0.31 12.62 10.64
CA PRO A 100 0.82 12.64 11.55
C PRO A 100 1.55 14.00 11.54
N HIS A 101 1.17 14.94 10.68
CA HIS A 101 1.80 16.26 10.52
C HIS A 101 3.29 16.19 10.17
N TRP A 102 3.71 15.19 9.38
CA TRP A 102 5.09 15.07 8.90
C TRP A 102 5.50 16.29 8.06
N ASP A 103 6.65 16.89 8.38
CA ASP A 103 7.22 17.98 7.60
C ASP A 103 8.04 17.43 6.42
N PRO A 104 7.63 17.69 5.17
CA PRO A 104 8.39 17.23 4.00
C PRO A 104 9.78 17.89 3.88
N ASN A 105 10.11 18.91 4.66
CA ASN A 105 11.45 19.51 4.70
C ASN A 105 12.32 18.94 5.83
N ASP A 106 11.77 18.14 6.74
CA ASP A 106 12.54 17.42 7.75
C ASP A 106 13.03 16.06 7.22
N ASN A 107 14.33 15.79 7.38
CA ASN A 107 14.95 14.56 6.86
C ASN A 107 14.46 13.28 7.55
N THR A 108 14.02 13.36 8.80
CA THR A 108 13.46 12.22 9.53
C THR A 108 12.06 11.94 9.05
N ASP A 109 11.24 12.98 8.92
CA ASP A 109 9.88 12.89 8.42
C ASP A 109 9.83 12.43 6.95
N GLN A 110 10.75 12.87 6.09
CA GLN A 110 10.89 12.32 4.74
C GLN A 110 11.15 10.80 4.73
N ARG A 111 12.02 10.31 5.62
CA ARG A 111 12.29 8.86 5.74
C ARG A 111 11.09 8.10 6.29
N THR A 112 10.30 8.73 7.14
CA THR A 112 9.05 8.15 7.67
C THR A 112 7.98 8.10 6.60
N LEU A 113 7.78 9.21 5.86
CA LEU A 113 6.89 9.29 4.71
C LEU A 113 7.23 8.24 3.66
N LYS A 114 8.52 8.02 3.37
CA LYS A 114 8.92 7.00 2.39
C LYS A 114 8.56 5.59 2.84
N ARG A 115 8.69 5.30 4.14
CA ARG A 115 8.25 4.02 4.73
C ARG A 115 6.73 3.87 4.65
N TYR A 116 5.99 4.93 4.97
CA TYR A 116 4.53 4.96 4.84
C TYR A 116 4.07 4.67 3.40
N GLN A 117 4.64 5.34 2.40
CA GLN A 117 4.36 5.07 0.98
C GLN A 117 4.58 3.58 0.62
N ASN A 118 5.65 2.96 1.13
CA ASN A 118 5.92 1.54 0.91
C ASN A 118 4.89 0.64 1.62
N TRP A 119 4.41 1.02 2.79
CA TRP A 119 3.37 0.28 3.50
C TRP A 119 2.02 0.35 2.80
N ILE A 120 1.66 1.52 2.26
CA ILE A 120 0.44 1.66 1.45
C ILE A 120 0.54 0.85 0.16
N LYS A 121 1.69 0.86 -0.51
CA LYS A 121 1.96 -0.04 -1.64
C LYS A 121 1.75 -1.51 -1.25
N PHE A 122 2.33 -1.95 -0.13
CA PHE A 122 2.14 -3.32 0.36
C PHE A 122 0.65 -3.64 0.61
N GLY A 123 -0.08 -2.69 1.21
CA GLY A 123 -1.53 -2.81 1.42
C GLY A 123 -2.29 -2.96 0.11
N LEU A 124 -2.02 -2.13 -0.90
CA LEU A 124 -2.64 -2.20 -2.24
C LEU A 124 -2.37 -3.54 -2.94
N GLU A 125 -1.17 -4.10 -2.75
CA GLU A 125 -0.79 -5.35 -3.40
C GLU A 125 -1.41 -6.59 -2.72
N ASN A 126 -1.65 -6.53 -1.42
CA ASN A 126 -1.99 -7.70 -0.60
C ASN A 126 -3.37 -7.65 0.07
N ALA A 127 -4.10 -6.55 -0.04
CA ALA A 127 -5.41 -6.41 0.60
C ALA A 127 -6.47 -7.31 -0.02
N ILE A 128 -6.45 -7.47 -1.34
CA ILE A 128 -7.36 -8.38 -2.02
C ILE A 128 -6.68 -9.76 -2.07
N PRO A 129 -7.26 -10.79 -1.43
CA PRO A 129 -6.73 -12.14 -1.55
C PRO A 129 -6.71 -12.50 -3.03
N LYS A 130 -5.55 -12.92 -3.56
CA LYS A 130 -5.50 -13.58 -4.85
C LYS A 130 -6.52 -14.71 -4.77
N ALA A 131 -7.53 -14.70 -5.65
CA ALA A 131 -8.55 -15.74 -5.64
C ALA A 131 -7.83 -17.08 -5.56
N VAL A 132 -8.02 -17.80 -4.45
CA VAL A 132 -7.53 -19.18 -4.33
C VAL A 132 -8.15 -19.87 -5.52
N ASN A 133 -7.33 -20.31 -6.47
CA ASN A 133 -7.80 -21.04 -7.62
C ASN A 133 -8.26 -22.41 -7.10
N TRP A 134 -9.50 -22.46 -6.61
CA TRP A 134 -10.10 -23.66 -6.06
C TRP A 134 -10.13 -24.76 -7.13
N SER A 135 -10.24 -24.40 -8.42
CA SER A 135 -10.07 -25.37 -9.52
C SER A 135 -8.69 -26.03 -9.52
N SER A 136 -7.60 -25.30 -9.25
CA SER A 136 -6.27 -25.90 -9.06
C SER A 136 -6.19 -26.79 -7.82
N LEU A 137 -6.88 -26.40 -6.75
CA LEU A 137 -6.89 -27.14 -5.48
C LEU A 137 -7.68 -28.46 -5.58
N TYR A 138 -8.79 -28.47 -6.33
CA TYR A 138 -9.57 -29.67 -6.64
C TYR A 138 -9.05 -30.47 -7.84
N ALA A 139 -8.16 -29.89 -8.66
CA ALA A 139 -7.46 -30.61 -9.71
C ALA A 139 -6.33 -31.51 -9.16
N ALA A 140 -5.83 -31.22 -7.95
CA ALA A 140 -5.00 -32.15 -7.19
C ALA A 140 -5.88 -33.33 -6.73
N LYS A 141 -5.92 -34.36 -7.57
CA LYS A 141 -6.48 -35.67 -7.23
C LYS A 141 -5.32 -36.63 -7.11
N GLN A 142 -5.31 -37.39 -6.03
CA GLN A 142 -4.42 -38.53 -5.87
C GLN A 142 -4.49 -39.41 -7.11
N GLY A 143 -3.35 -39.65 -7.74
CA GLY A 143 -3.26 -40.51 -8.92
C GLY A 143 -3.77 -41.91 -8.61
N GLN A 144 -4.29 -42.62 -9.62
CA GLN A 144 -4.84 -43.98 -9.43
C GLN A 144 -3.81 -44.98 -8.87
N THR A 145 -2.52 -44.69 -9.05
CA THR A 145 -1.37 -45.49 -8.61
C THR A 145 -0.59 -44.84 -7.47
N GLU A 146 -0.97 -43.64 -7.06
CA GLU A 146 -0.31 -42.89 -5.98
C GLU A 146 -0.89 -43.36 -4.65
N THR A 147 -0.05 -43.58 -3.64
CA THR A 147 -0.53 -43.91 -2.30
C THR A 147 -0.91 -42.64 -1.52
N PRO A 148 -1.81 -42.72 -0.51
CA PRO A 148 -2.24 -41.52 0.22
C PRO A 148 -1.08 -40.79 0.89
N LYS A 149 0.01 -41.50 1.20
CA LYS A 149 1.22 -40.90 1.77
C LYS A 149 2.00 -40.10 0.73
N GLU A 150 2.17 -40.63 -0.48
CA GLU A 150 2.84 -39.96 -1.59
C GLU A 150 2.08 -38.71 -2.07
N PHE A 151 0.75 -38.69 -1.94
CA PHE A 151 -0.07 -37.52 -2.23
C PHE A 151 0.02 -36.41 -1.15
N LEU A 152 0.38 -36.78 0.08
CA LEU A 152 0.45 -35.87 1.24
C LEU A 152 1.87 -35.38 1.55
N ASP A 153 2.91 -36.04 1.01
CA ASP A 153 4.33 -35.64 1.07
C ASP A 153 4.62 -34.51 0.04
#